data_AF-A0A7R8ZGM4-F1
#
_entry.id   AF-A0A7R8ZGM4-F1
#
_cell.length_a   1.000
_cell.length_b   1.000
_cell.length_c   1.000
_cell.angle_alpha   90.00
_cell.angle_beta   90.00
_cell.angle_gamma   90.00
#
_symmetry.space_group_name_H-M   'P 1'
#
loop_
_entity.id
_entity.type
_entity.pdbx_description
1 polymer ?
#
loop_
_entity_poly.entity_id
_entity_poly.type
_entity_poly.pdbx_seq_one_letter_code
_entity_poly.pdbx_strand_id
1 'polypeptide(L)'
;MLYKVTKDEKYATDLKNYCNYVINSSSRTPKGLIFIYDWGPARYAANLAFIFMQPQVRCTKSDYEYGPCHQAADLGINADTYRAEAKKQIDYILGDGGRSYVIGYGDNYPTHAHHRS
;
A
#
# COMPACT_ATOMS: atom_id res chain seq x y z
N MET A 1 -14.16 -0.89 -0.65
CA MET A 1 -15.11 -1.22 -1.74
C MET A 1 -16.52 -0.70 -1.45
N LEU A 2 -17.12 -1.00 -0.29
CA LEU A 2 -18.49 -0.57 0.04
C LEU A 2 -18.72 0.94 -0.11
N TYR A 3 -17.81 1.77 0.40
CA TYR A 3 -17.86 3.22 0.21
C TYR A 3 -18.11 3.64 -1.25
N LYS A 4 -17.44 3.00 -2.23
CA LYS A 4 -17.55 3.38 -3.64
C LYS A 4 -18.97 3.20 -4.17
N VAL A 5 -19.68 2.18 -3.69
CA VAL A 5 -21.02 1.79 -4.13
C VAL A 5 -22.09 2.51 -3.31
N THR A 6 -21.95 2.57 -1.99
CA THR A 6 -22.99 3.08 -1.09
C THR A 6 -22.88 4.57 -0.81
N LYS A 7 -21.68 5.16 -0.94
CA LYS A 7 -21.33 6.52 -0.48
C LYS A 7 -21.56 6.76 1.02
N ASP A 8 -21.68 5.69 1.80
CA ASP A 8 -21.80 5.78 3.26
C ASP A 8 -20.42 6.05 3.88
N GLU A 9 -20.28 7.21 4.51
CA GLU A 9 -19.06 7.75 5.13
C GLU A 9 -18.51 6.87 6.27
N LYS A 10 -19.33 5.99 6.86
CA LYS A 10 -18.85 4.98 7.80
C LYS A 10 -17.72 4.15 7.20
N TYR A 11 -17.86 3.72 5.95
CA TYR A 11 -16.87 2.87 5.30
C TYR A 11 -15.57 3.61 4.95
N ALA A 12 -15.62 4.92 4.71
CA ALA A 12 -14.42 5.73 4.55
C ALA A 12 -13.70 5.91 5.90
N THR A 13 -14.47 6.10 6.98
CA THR A 13 -13.94 6.25 8.34
C THR A 13 -13.26 4.97 8.82
N ASP A 14 -13.90 3.80 8.64
CA ASP A 14 -13.33 2.50 9.01
C ASP A 14 -12.00 2.25 8.28
N LEU A 15 -11.93 2.58 6.99
CA LEU A 15 -10.73 2.39 6.19
C LEU A 15 -9.60 3.35 6.60
N LYS A 16 -9.91 4.61 6.86
CA LYS A 16 -8.96 5.58 7.44
C LYS A 16 -8.38 5.07 8.76
N ASN A 17 -9.24 4.62 9.66
CA ASN A 17 -8.83 4.15 10.99
C ASN A 17 -7.92 2.94 10.88
N TYR A 18 -8.26 1.98 10.01
CA TYR A 18 -7.41 0.83 9.71
C TYR A 18 -6.05 1.26 9.16
N CYS A 19 -6.01 2.16 8.16
CA CYS A 19 -4.75 2.60 7.58
C CYS A 19 -3.85 3.30 8.61
N ASN A 20 -4.42 4.21 9.40
CA ASN A 20 -3.68 4.89 10.47
C ASN A 20 -3.15 3.92 11.52
N TYR A 21 -3.97 2.96 11.94
CA TYR A 21 -3.56 1.92 12.88
C TYR A 21 -2.38 1.12 12.33
N VAL A 22 -2.48 0.64 11.10
CA VAL A 22 -1.41 -0.15 10.48
C VAL A 22 -0.11 0.64 10.40
N ILE A 23 -0.15 1.88 9.93
CA ILE A 23 1.06 2.69 9.73
C ILE A 23 1.76 2.99 11.07
N ASN A 24 0.98 3.33 12.10
CA ASN A 24 1.49 3.83 13.36
C ASN A 24 1.79 2.74 14.40
N SER A 25 1.16 1.57 14.28
CA SER A 25 1.20 0.55 15.34
C SER A 25 1.70 -0.82 14.89
N SER A 26 1.86 -1.09 13.59
CA SER A 26 2.39 -2.39 13.15
C SER A 26 3.88 -2.52 13.46
N SER A 27 4.29 -3.73 13.84
CA SER A 27 5.69 -4.12 13.89
C SER A 27 6.36 -3.94 12.53
N ARG A 28 7.62 -3.52 12.54
CA ARG A 28 8.43 -3.30 11.34
C ARG A 28 9.76 -4.01 11.44
N THR A 29 10.29 -4.44 10.30
CA THR A 29 11.68 -4.86 10.24
C THR A 29 12.61 -3.65 10.43
N PRO A 30 13.89 -3.85 10.80
CA PRO A 30 14.85 -2.74 10.93
C PRO A 30 14.99 -1.88 9.66
N LYS A 31 14.68 -2.45 8.49
CA LYS A 31 14.72 -1.77 7.19
C LYS A 31 13.35 -1.24 6.73
N GLY A 32 12.32 -1.27 7.58
CA GLY A 32 11.08 -0.54 7.38
C GLY A 32 9.90 -1.31 6.76
N LEU A 33 10.04 -2.60 6.45
CA LEU A 33 8.93 -3.44 5.99
C LEU A 33 7.92 -3.63 7.13
N ILE A 34 6.64 -3.40 6.86
CA ILE A 34 5.55 -3.72 7.81
C ILE A 34 5.46 -5.25 7.93
N PHE A 35 5.73 -5.75 9.13
CA PHE A 35 5.83 -7.18 9.42
C PHE A 35 4.62 -7.64 10.24
N ILE A 36 3.59 -8.13 9.54
CA ILE A 36 2.36 -8.64 10.18
C ILE A 36 2.56 -10.06 10.69
N TYR A 37 3.11 -10.93 9.84
CA TYR A 37 3.26 -12.35 10.10
C TYR A 37 4.43 -12.91 9.28
N ASP A 38 5.03 -14.00 9.77
CA ASP A 38 6.21 -14.63 9.18
C ASP A 38 5.91 -15.39 7.90
N TRP A 39 4.70 -15.96 7.78
CA TRP A 39 4.27 -16.61 6.56
C TRP A 39 3.86 -15.58 5.51
N GLY A 40 4.75 -15.29 4.56
CA GLY A 40 4.50 -14.39 3.44
C GLY A 40 4.43 -12.89 3.79
N PRO A 41 5.49 -12.31 4.40
CA PRO A 41 5.50 -10.91 4.83
C PRO A 41 5.39 -9.94 3.63
N ALA A 42 6.08 -10.24 2.52
CA ALA A 42 6.00 -9.45 1.29
C ALA A 42 4.56 -9.39 0.71
N ARG A 43 3.80 -10.48 0.83
CA ARG A 43 2.38 -10.52 0.40
C ARG A 43 1.53 -9.58 1.26
N TYR A 44 1.75 -9.55 2.58
CA TYR A 44 1.02 -8.62 3.45
C TYR A 44 1.39 -7.17 3.14
N ALA A 45 2.66 -6.86 2.98
CA ALA A 45 3.13 -5.51 2.64
C ALA A 45 2.57 -5.03 1.29
N ALA A 46 2.56 -5.88 0.26
CA ALA A 46 1.97 -5.56 -1.04
C ALA A 46 0.44 -5.35 -0.96
N ASN A 47 -0.27 -6.18 -0.20
CA ASN A 47 -1.71 -6.01 0.01
C ASN A 47 -2.03 -4.70 0.73
N LEU A 48 -1.24 -4.34 1.75
CA LEU A 48 -1.38 -3.06 2.45
C LEU A 48 -1.11 -1.88 1.51
N ALA A 49 -0.05 -1.95 0.69
CA ALA A 49 0.24 -0.92 -0.30
C ALA A 49 -0.94 -0.72 -1.27
N PHE A 50 -1.54 -1.81 -1.74
CA PHE A 50 -2.73 -1.74 -2.59
C PHE A 50 -3.92 -1.07 -1.88
N ILE A 51 -4.13 -1.36 -0.59
CA ILE A 51 -5.18 -0.75 0.23
C ILE A 51 -4.92 0.75 0.44
N PHE A 52 -3.69 1.14 0.76
CA PHE A 52 -3.29 2.55 0.92
C PHE A 52 -3.47 3.38 -0.34
N MET A 53 -3.32 2.75 -1.51
CA MET A 53 -3.56 3.38 -2.80
C MET A 53 -5.04 3.40 -3.22
N GLN A 54 -5.94 2.74 -2.48
CA GLN A 54 -7.34 2.71 -2.86
C GLN A 54 -7.98 4.09 -2.74
N PRO A 55 -8.82 4.46 -3.73
CA PRO A 55 -9.73 5.57 -3.60
C PRO A 55 -10.58 5.66 -2.34
N GLN A 56 -10.33 6.72 -1.58
CA GLN A 56 -11.14 7.14 -0.44
C GLN A 56 -11.77 8.51 -0.77
N VAL A 57 -12.77 8.56 -1.66
CA VAL A 57 -13.71 9.69 -1.75
C VAL A 57 -13.28 10.92 -2.59
N ARG A 58 -14.20 11.27 -3.52
CA ARG A 58 -14.50 12.56 -4.17
C ARG A 58 -13.40 13.31 -4.93
N CYS A 59 -13.02 12.82 -6.11
CA CYS A 59 -12.56 13.72 -7.16
C CYS A 59 -13.67 14.72 -7.48
N THR A 60 -13.34 15.99 -7.44
CA THR A 60 -14.15 17.02 -8.04
C THR A 60 -13.86 17.08 -9.54
N LYS A 61 -14.82 17.51 -10.36
CA LYS A 61 -14.65 17.53 -11.83
C LYS A 61 -13.45 18.38 -12.30
N SER A 62 -12.89 19.24 -11.45
CA SER A 62 -11.70 20.05 -11.72
C SER A 62 -10.40 19.24 -11.82
N ASP A 63 -10.40 17.98 -11.40
CA ASP A 63 -9.15 17.22 -11.24
C ASP A 63 -8.78 16.41 -12.49
N TYR A 64 -9.59 16.51 -13.57
CA TYR A 64 -9.37 15.81 -14.84
C TYR A 64 -8.28 16.46 -15.71
N GLU A 65 -7.88 17.70 -15.41
CA GLU A 65 -6.93 18.46 -16.26
C GLU A 65 -5.49 17.92 -16.20
N TYR A 66 -5.12 17.10 -15.20
CA TYR A 66 -3.75 16.61 -14.99
C TYR A 66 -3.56 15.07 -14.94
N GLY A 67 -4.62 14.28 -15.09
CA GLY A 67 -4.53 12.81 -15.12
C GLY A 67 -5.60 12.10 -14.30
N PRO A 68 -5.58 10.74 -14.22
CA PRO A 68 -6.59 9.99 -13.49
C PRO A 68 -6.52 10.34 -11.99
N CYS A 69 -7.48 11.15 -11.54
CA CYS A 69 -8.06 11.13 -10.20
C CYS A 69 -7.14 10.49 -9.16
N HIS A 70 -6.27 11.27 -8.53
CA HIS A 70 -5.34 10.77 -7.53
C HIS A 70 -6.08 10.65 -6.20
N GLN A 71 -6.75 9.52 -6.12
CA GLN A 71 -7.92 9.11 -5.36
C GLN A 71 -7.84 9.10 -3.80
N ALA A 72 -6.89 9.77 -3.18
CA ALA A 72 -6.82 9.90 -1.71
C ALA A 72 -6.72 11.36 -1.22
N ALA A 73 -6.46 12.33 -2.12
CA ALA A 73 -6.15 13.71 -1.73
C ALA A 73 -7.37 14.52 -1.27
N ASP A 74 -8.56 14.23 -1.78
CA ASP A 74 -9.73 15.12 -1.68
C ASP A 74 -10.50 15.06 -0.35
N LEU A 75 -10.02 14.27 0.61
CA LEU A 75 -10.54 14.28 1.98
C LEU A 75 -9.64 15.01 2.99
N GLY A 76 -8.51 15.58 2.56
CA GLY A 76 -7.58 16.23 3.47
C GLY A 76 -6.98 15.28 4.53
N ILE A 77 -6.99 13.96 4.26
CA ILE A 77 -6.51 12.95 5.19
C ILE A 77 -5.37 12.20 4.53
N ASN A 78 -4.17 12.71 4.81
CA ASN A 78 -2.88 12.04 4.73
C ASN A 78 -2.58 11.17 3.49
N ALA A 79 -3.15 11.56 2.33
CA ALA A 79 -2.99 10.88 1.05
C ALA A 79 -1.52 10.65 0.69
N ASP A 80 -0.70 11.67 0.91
CA ASP A 80 0.72 11.62 0.57
C ASP A 80 1.49 10.69 1.50
N THR A 81 1.11 10.58 2.78
CA THR A 81 1.70 9.59 3.68
C THR A 81 1.29 8.18 3.30
N TYR A 82 0.02 7.94 2.97
CA TYR A 82 -0.43 6.62 2.55
C TYR A 82 0.25 6.20 1.25
N ARG A 83 0.43 7.11 0.29
CA ARG A 83 1.19 6.87 -0.94
C ARG A 83 2.67 6.63 -0.66
N ALA A 84 3.30 7.48 0.12
CA ALA A 84 4.70 7.33 0.47
C ALA A 84 4.94 6.00 1.18
N GLU A 85 4.02 5.61 2.07
CA GLU A 85 4.12 4.36 2.80
C GLU A 85 3.87 3.15 1.88
N ALA A 86 2.86 3.21 1.01
CA ALA A 86 2.64 2.20 -0.03
C ALA A 86 3.89 2.03 -0.91
N LYS A 87 4.48 3.15 -1.35
CA LYS A 87 5.70 3.15 -2.16
C LYS A 87 6.84 2.47 -1.41
N LYS A 88 7.11 2.83 -0.16
CA LYS A 88 8.15 2.18 0.67
C LYS A 88 7.95 0.66 0.77
N GLN A 89 6.72 0.20 0.97
CA GLN A 89 6.44 -1.24 1.05
C GLN A 89 6.73 -1.96 -0.27
N ILE A 90 6.40 -1.35 -1.40
CA ILE A 90 6.71 -1.90 -2.72
C ILE A 90 8.21 -1.80 -3.03
N ASP A 91 8.85 -0.65 -2.79
CA ASP A 91 10.28 -0.46 -3.01
C ASP A 91 11.12 -1.45 -2.18
N TYR A 92 10.71 -1.75 -0.94
CA TYR A 92 11.35 -2.79 -0.14
C TYR A 92 11.32 -4.15 -0.85
N ILE A 93 10.16 -4.54 -1.39
CA ILE A 93 9.99 -5.79 -2.14
C ILE A 93 10.86 -5.79 -3.41
N LEU A 94 11.04 -4.62 -4.03
CA LEU A 94 11.80 -4.45 -5.26
C LEU A 94 13.32 -4.35 -5.05
N GLY A 95 13.79 -3.92 -3.89
CA GLY A 95 15.24 -3.85 -3.66
C GLY A 95 15.73 -3.01 -2.48
N ASP A 96 14.95 -2.05 -1.97
CA ASP A 96 15.45 -1.08 -0.95
C ASP A 96 15.88 -1.76 0.36
N GLY A 97 15.41 -2.99 0.60
CA GLY A 97 15.86 -3.85 1.70
C GLY A 97 17.27 -4.42 1.51
N GLY A 98 17.96 -4.16 0.41
CA GLY A 98 19.29 -4.66 0.05
C GLY A 98 19.31 -5.85 -0.92
N ARG A 99 18.14 -6.35 -1.32
CA ARG A 99 17.95 -7.31 -2.42
C ARG A 99 16.51 -7.27 -2.91
N SER A 100 16.29 -7.67 -4.15
CA SER A 100 14.94 -7.90 -4.67
C SER A 100 14.33 -9.17 -4.07
N TYR A 101 13.02 -9.15 -3.88
CA TYR A 101 12.18 -10.30 -3.56
C TYR A 101 11.30 -10.75 -4.74
N VAL A 102 11.49 -10.14 -5.92
CA VAL A 102 10.79 -10.49 -7.16
C VAL A 102 11.74 -11.26 -8.07
N ILE A 103 11.40 -12.51 -8.36
CA ILE A 103 12.21 -13.40 -9.19
C ILE A 103 12.39 -12.79 -10.58
N GLY A 104 13.64 -12.70 -11.05
CA GLY A 104 13.97 -12.15 -12.37
C GLY A 104 14.01 -10.63 -12.45
N TYR A 105 13.90 -9.92 -11.31
CA TYR A 105 13.92 -8.45 -11.26
C TYR A 105 14.90 -7.93 -10.23
N GLY A 106 15.61 -6.85 -10.54
CA GLY A 106 16.49 -6.13 -9.62
C GLY A 106 17.72 -6.95 -9.17
N ASP A 107 18.41 -6.43 -8.16
CA ASP A 107 19.67 -7.02 -7.69
C ASP A 107 19.43 -8.18 -6.73
N ASN A 108 20.20 -9.26 -6.90
CA ASN A 108 20.24 -10.42 -6.01
C ASN A 108 18.84 -11.00 -5.69
N TYR A 109 17.99 -11.17 -6.70
CA TYR A 109 16.67 -11.78 -6.52
C TYR A 109 16.74 -13.27 -6.11
N PRO A 110 15.67 -13.87 -5.57
CA PRO A 110 15.66 -15.28 -5.19
C PRO A 110 15.71 -16.20 -6.42
N THR A 111 16.62 -17.16 -6.44
CA THR A 111 16.79 -18.13 -7.56
C THR A 111 16.21 -19.51 -7.27
N HIS A 112 15.82 -19.78 -6.02
CA HIS A 112 15.32 -21.08 -5.55
C HIS A 112 13.96 -20.91 -4.89
N ALA A 113 12.94 -20.61 -5.71
CA ALA A 113 11.57 -20.57 -5.22
C ALA A 113 11.07 -22.00 -4.98
N HIS A 114 10.29 -22.18 -3.91
CA HIS A 114 9.57 -23.43 -3.68
C HIS A 114 8.37 -23.52 -4.63
N HIS A 115 8.67 -23.80 -5.90
CA HIS A 115 7.71 -23.89 -7.00
C HIS A 115 8.00 -25.15 -7.82
N ARG A 116 6.96 -25.85 -8.27
CA ARG A 116 7.13 -27.10 -9.03
C ARG A 116 7.36 -26.86 -10.53
N SER A 117 6.63 -25.93 -11.14
CA SER A 117 6.71 -25.60 -12.58
C SER A 117 6.02 -24.28 -12.87
#